data_AF-A0A5K1C8G5-F1
#
_entry.id   AF-A0A5K1C8G5-F1
#
_cell.length_a   1.000
_cell.length_b   1.000
_cell.length_c   1.000
_cell.angle_alpha   90.00
_cell.angle_beta   90.00
_cell.angle_gamma   90.00
#
_symmetry.space_group_name_H-M   'P 1'
#
loop_
_entity.id
_entity.type
_entity.pdbx_description
1 polymer ?
#
loop_
_entity_poly.entity_id
_entity_poly.type
_entity_poly.pdbx_seq_one_letter_code
_entity_poly.pdbx_strand_id
1 'polypeptide(L)'
;VEECCSLEQLPHHMPALKWLDVALCDSLEQLPNHRPALKSLMVWACDGLKALVNMPALESLEVSYCDCIEHLRDMPAQKSLMVQRCDRLKTPADMPALESLEVEFCDSLE
;
A
#
# COMPACT_ATOMS: atom_id res chain seq x y z
N VAL A 1 11.18 3.29 -6.03
CA VAL A 1 11.32 4.74 -5.80
C VAL A 1 11.83 4.85 -4.39
N GLU A 2 13.02 5.39 -4.20
CA GLU A 2 13.73 5.34 -2.92
C GLU A 2 14.09 6.76 -2.49
N GLU A 3 14.09 7.02 -1.19
CA GLU A 3 14.54 8.28 -0.56
C GLU A 3 13.81 9.53 -1.09
N CYS A 4 12.48 9.52 -0.96
CA CYS A 4 11.65 10.62 -1.43
C CYS A 4 11.51 11.76 -0.41
N CYS A 5 12.57 12.48 -0.10
CA CYS A 5 12.53 13.58 0.90
C CYS A 5 11.63 14.77 0.51
N SER A 6 11.05 14.80 -0.70
CA SER A 6 10.17 15.88 -1.15
C SER A 6 9.05 15.41 -2.09
N LEU A 7 8.89 14.09 -2.29
CA LEU A 7 7.86 13.58 -3.20
C LEU A 7 6.54 13.44 -2.46
N GLU A 8 5.68 14.45 -2.59
CA GLU A 8 4.35 14.43 -1.99
C GLU A 8 3.35 13.55 -2.77
N GLN A 9 3.60 13.35 -4.07
CA GLN A 9 2.76 12.57 -4.97
C GLN A 9 3.57 11.84 -6.03
N LEU A 10 3.19 10.59 -6.32
CA LEU A 10 3.73 9.86 -7.47
C LEU A 10 3.05 10.28 -8.79
N PRO A 11 3.68 10.07 -9.95
CA PRO A 11 3.09 10.39 -11.25
C PRO A 11 1.73 9.71 -11.44
N HIS A 12 0.73 10.48 -11.86
CA HIS A 12 -0.66 10.01 -12.01
C HIS A 12 -0.90 9.17 -13.27
N HIS A 13 -0.01 9.22 -14.26
CA HIS A 13 -0.24 8.58 -15.57
C HIS A 13 0.86 7.57 -15.93
N MET A 14 0.72 6.35 -15.41
CA MET A 14 1.58 5.20 -15.74
C MET A 14 0.74 3.97 -16.12
N PRO A 15 0.07 3.99 -17.29
CA PRO A 15 -0.96 3.00 -17.66
C PRO A 15 -0.41 1.58 -17.86
N ALA A 16 0.91 1.41 -18.01
CA ALA A 16 1.54 0.11 -18.20
C ALA A 16 2.33 -0.39 -16.98
N LEU A 17 2.34 0.39 -15.88
CA LEU A 17 3.12 0.03 -14.70
C LEU A 17 2.46 -1.13 -13.96
N LYS A 18 3.16 -2.26 -13.90
CA LYS A 18 2.69 -3.50 -13.25
C LYS A 18 3.26 -3.73 -11.86
N TRP A 19 4.43 -3.17 -11.60
CA TRP A 19 5.16 -3.29 -10.34
C TRP A 19 5.58 -1.91 -9.87
N LEU A 20 5.42 -1.62 -8.59
CA LEU A 20 5.92 -0.42 -7.95
C LEU A 20 6.54 -0.79 -6.62
N ASP A 21 7.71 -0.25 -6.37
CA ASP A 21 8.38 -0.27 -5.07
C ASP A 21 8.53 1.18 -4.59
N VAL A 22 8.18 1.46 -3.34
CA VAL A 22 8.27 2.77 -2.70
C VAL A 22 8.92 2.59 -1.33
N ALA A 23 10.06 3.24 -1.12
CA ALA A 23 10.85 3.10 0.09
C ALA A 23 11.31 4.47 0.60
N LEU A 24 11.26 4.70 1.91
CA LEU A 24 11.81 5.91 2.55
C LEU A 24 11.20 7.21 1.99
N CYS A 25 9.87 7.23 1.85
CA CYS A 25 9.12 8.35 1.24
C CYS A 25 8.17 8.98 2.26
N ASP A 26 8.72 9.60 3.31
CA ASP A 26 7.95 10.14 4.44
C ASP A 26 7.09 11.37 4.10
N SER A 27 7.34 12.03 2.97
CA SER A 27 6.49 13.11 2.48
C SER A 27 5.31 12.61 1.63
N LEU A 28 5.30 11.33 1.24
CA LEU A 28 4.30 10.78 0.35
C LEU A 28 3.02 10.46 1.12
N GLU A 29 2.03 11.35 1.04
CA GLU A 29 0.79 11.17 1.80
C GLU A 29 -0.17 10.14 1.19
N GLN A 30 -0.18 10.04 -0.15
CA GLN A 30 -1.13 9.21 -0.90
C GLN A 30 -0.51 8.69 -2.20
N LEU A 31 -0.90 7.47 -2.60
CA LEU A 31 -0.67 6.97 -3.95
C LEU A 31 -1.78 7.44 -4.90
N PRO A 32 -1.49 7.69 -6.18
CA PRO A 32 -2.50 7.99 -7.18
C PRO A 32 -3.60 6.93 -7.20
N ASN A 33 -4.84 7.40 -7.01
CA ASN A 33 -6.03 6.60 -6.76
C ASN A 33 -6.52 5.82 -8.00
N HIS A 34 -5.72 5.67 -9.05
CA HIS A 34 -6.13 4.99 -10.27
C HIS A 34 -4.93 4.40 -11.03
N ARG A 35 -4.52 3.20 -10.63
CA ARG A 35 -3.47 2.42 -11.29
C ARG A 35 -4.02 1.09 -11.83
N PRO A 36 -4.77 1.13 -12.95
CA PRO A 36 -5.53 -0.03 -13.43
C PRO A 36 -4.66 -1.20 -13.93
N ALA A 37 -3.34 -0.99 -14.07
CA ALA A 37 -2.41 -2.03 -14.51
C ALA A 37 -1.48 -2.53 -13.39
N LEU A 38 -1.49 -1.89 -12.20
CA LEU A 38 -0.56 -2.24 -11.14
C LEU A 38 -1.00 -3.53 -10.47
N LYS A 39 -0.15 -4.55 -10.52
CA LYS A 39 -0.39 -5.89 -10.00
C LYS A 39 0.37 -6.15 -8.70
N SER A 40 1.52 -5.51 -8.52
CA SER A 40 2.34 -5.64 -7.31
C SER A 40 2.77 -4.28 -6.80
N LEU A 41 2.64 -4.09 -5.49
CA LEU A 41 3.06 -2.89 -4.77
C LEU A 41 3.81 -3.30 -3.50
N MET A 42 5.01 -2.77 -3.35
CA MET A 42 5.79 -2.82 -2.11
C MET A 42 5.94 -1.40 -1.57
N VAL A 43 5.65 -1.22 -0.28
CA VAL A 43 5.84 0.04 0.43
C VAL A 43 6.64 -0.24 1.71
N TRP A 44 7.75 0.47 1.87
CA TRP A 44 8.65 0.30 3.01
C TRP A 44 9.01 1.65 3.63
N ALA A 45 8.91 1.77 4.95
CA ALA A 45 9.36 2.97 5.69
C ALA A 45 8.82 4.28 5.09
N CYS A 46 7.49 4.39 4.97
CA CYS A 46 6.83 5.56 4.39
C CYS A 46 5.81 6.13 5.39
N ASP A 47 6.29 6.90 6.37
CA ASP A 47 5.46 7.40 7.47
C ASP A 47 4.56 8.59 7.08
N GLY A 48 4.69 9.08 5.85
CA GLY A 48 3.72 10.01 5.27
C GLY A 48 2.42 9.33 4.85
N LEU A 49 2.49 8.05 4.47
CA LEU A 49 1.43 7.37 3.75
C LEU A 49 0.31 6.96 4.70
N LYS A 50 -0.85 7.60 4.56
CA LYS A 50 -2.00 7.39 5.46
C LYS A 50 -2.97 6.33 4.97
N ALA A 51 -3.08 6.16 3.65
CA ALA A 51 -4.04 5.24 3.08
C ALA A 51 -3.62 4.74 1.68
N LEU A 52 -4.04 3.51 1.39
CA LEU A 52 -4.04 2.95 0.04
C LEU A 52 -5.47 2.57 -0.33
N VAL A 53 -6.00 3.24 -1.36
CA VAL A 53 -7.38 3.08 -1.81
C VAL A 53 -7.45 3.00 -3.32
N ASN A 54 -8.47 2.28 -3.82
CA ASN A 54 -8.81 2.17 -5.24
C ASN A 54 -7.69 1.56 -6.10
N MET A 55 -7.32 0.33 -5.77
CA MET A 55 -6.28 -0.43 -6.48
C MET A 55 -6.90 -1.69 -7.12
N PRO A 56 -7.73 -1.53 -8.17
CA PRO A 56 -8.62 -2.58 -8.67
C PRO A 56 -7.93 -3.78 -9.33
N ALA A 57 -6.67 -3.62 -9.76
CA ALA A 57 -5.88 -4.66 -10.42
C ALA A 57 -4.74 -5.20 -9.55
N LEU A 58 -4.62 -4.73 -8.30
CA LEU A 58 -3.55 -5.11 -7.40
C LEU A 58 -3.78 -6.54 -6.92
N GLU A 59 -2.80 -7.41 -7.14
CA GLU A 59 -2.85 -8.82 -6.77
C GLU A 59 -1.96 -9.10 -5.54
N SER A 60 -0.87 -8.35 -5.38
CA SER A 60 0.09 -8.48 -4.28
C SER A 60 0.42 -7.13 -3.67
N LEU A 61 0.33 -7.04 -2.34
CA LEU A 61 0.64 -5.84 -1.55
C LEU A 61 1.51 -6.24 -0.37
N GLU A 62 2.65 -5.58 -0.25
CA GLU A 62 3.53 -5.65 0.92
C GLU A 62 3.68 -4.25 1.50
N VAL A 63 3.37 -4.08 2.80
CA VAL A 63 3.53 -2.83 3.53
C VAL A 63 4.30 -3.09 4.80
N SER A 64 5.45 -2.46 4.94
CA SER A 64 6.36 -2.72 6.06
C SER A 64 6.87 -1.41 6.65
N TYR A 65 6.90 -1.28 7.98
CA TYR A 65 7.38 -0.09 8.70
C TYR A 65 6.65 1.20 8.27
N CYS A 66 5.32 1.18 8.15
CA CYS A 66 4.54 2.36 7.79
C CYS A 66 3.58 2.69 8.93
N ASP A 67 4.03 3.47 9.91
CA ASP A 67 3.30 3.64 11.17
C ASP A 67 2.11 4.60 11.06
N CYS A 68 2.03 5.36 9.96
CA CYS A 68 0.90 6.25 9.69
C CYS A 68 -0.19 5.64 8.81
N ILE A 69 0.00 4.44 8.25
CA ILE A 69 -1.00 3.85 7.38
C ILE A 69 -2.19 3.36 8.22
N GLU A 70 -3.38 3.88 7.93
CA GLU A 70 -4.60 3.58 8.69
C GLU A 70 -5.58 2.71 7.90
N HIS A 71 -5.56 2.81 6.57
CA HIS A 71 -6.60 2.26 5.72
C HIS A 71 -6.07 1.61 4.45
N LEU A 72 -6.49 0.34 4.25
CA LEU A 72 -6.33 -0.43 3.02
C LEU A 72 -7.74 -0.83 2.54
N ARG A 73 -8.23 -0.25 1.43
CA ARG A 73 -9.60 -0.50 0.92
C ARG A 73 -9.67 -0.53 -0.61
N ASP A 74 -10.76 -1.08 -1.13
CA ASP A 74 -11.08 -1.12 -2.57
C ASP A 74 -10.00 -1.84 -3.41
N MET A 75 -9.68 -3.09 -3.04
CA MET A 75 -8.70 -3.93 -3.73
C MET A 75 -9.33 -5.28 -4.12
N PRO A 76 -10.31 -5.28 -5.06
CA PRO A 76 -11.09 -6.47 -5.41
C PRO A 76 -10.27 -7.63 -6.00
N ALA A 77 -9.10 -7.35 -6.58
CA ALA A 77 -8.21 -8.36 -7.17
C ALA A 77 -7.10 -8.83 -6.23
N GLN A 78 -7.07 -8.34 -4.99
CA GLN A 78 -6.00 -8.62 -4.02
C GLN A 78 -6.00 -10.09 -3.64
N LYS A 79 -4.88 -10.78 -3.86
CA LYS A 79 -4.70 -12.20 -3.52
C LYS A 79 -3.77 -12.40 -2.34
N SER A 80 -2.71 -11.60 -2.26
CA SER A 80 -1.70 -11.68 -1.20
C SER A 80 -1.53 -10.32 -0.53
N LEU A 81 -1.72 -10.28 0.78
CA LEU A 81 -1.45 -9.11 1.60
C LEU A 81 -0.46 -9.48 2.71
N MET A 82 0.68 -8.78 2.73
CA MET A 82 1.65 -8.83 3.81
C MET A 82 1.74 -7.46 4.45
N VAL A 83 1.56 -7.40 5.77
CA VAL A 83 1.72 -6.18 6.56
C VAL A 83 2.64 -6.47 7.74
N GLN A 84 3.69 -5.68 7.89
CA GLN A 84 4.63 -5.79 9.00
C GLN A 84 4.86 -4.44 9.67
N ARG A 85 4.80 -4.36 11.00
CA ARG A 85 5.11 -3.12 11.74
C ARG A 85 4.36 -1.91 11.20
N CYS A 86 3.03 -2.00 11.19
CA CYS A 86 2.13 -0.93 10.78
C CYS A 86 1.11 -0.71 11.91
N ASP A 87 1.54 -0.01 12.96
CA ASP A 87 0.81 0.01 14.22
C ASP A 87 -0.48 0.81 14.21
N ARG A 88 -0.76 1.60 13.16
CA ARG A 88 -2.05 2.31 13.01
C ARG A 88 -2.99 1.66 12.03
N LEU A 89 -2.57 0.56 11.39
CA LEU A 89 -3.38 -0.06 10.37
C LEU A 89 -4.61 -0.69 11.02
N LYS A 90 -5.79 -0.22 10.58
CA LYS A 90 -7.07 -0.82 10.95
C LYS A 90 -7.37 -1.99 10.04
N THR A 91 -8.32 -2.84 10.45
CA THR A 91 -8.75 -4.02 9.71
C THR A 91 -8.96 -3.70 8.22
N PRO A 92 -8.21 -4.37 7.31
CA PRO A 92 -8.38 -4.21 5.87
C PRO A 92 -9.81 -4.60 5.47
N ALA A 93 -10.41 -3.84 4.54
CA ALA A 93 -11.76 -4.10 4.05
C ALA A 93 -11.78 -4.17 2.52
N ASP A 94 -12.74 -4.90 1.96
CA ASP A 94 -12.93 -5.07 0.51
C ASP A 94 -11.75 -5.71 -0.24
N MET A 95 -11.45 -6.96 0.13
CA MET A 95 -10.51 -7.86 -0.57
C MET A 95 -11.15 -9.25 -0.79
N PRO A 96 -12.23 -9.35 -1.60
CA PRO A 96 -12.97 -10.60 -1.81
C PRO A 96 -12.16 -11.75 -2.44
N ALA A 97 -11.03 -11.45 -3.08
CA ALA A 97 -10.15 -12.42 -3.73
C ALA A 97 -8.94 -12.84 -2.86
N LEU A 98 -8.90 -12.43 -1.59
CA LEU A 98 -7.74 -12.65 -0.73
C LEU A 98 -7.54 -14.13 -0.42
N GLU A 99 -6.39 -14.66 -0.81
CA GLU A 99 -5.98 -16.06 -0.62
C GLU A 99 -4.97 -16.19 0.52
N SER A 100 -4.11 -15.17 0.70
CA SER A 100 -3.06 -15.14 1.71
C SER A 100 -3.05 -13.80 2.44
N LEU A 101 -3.07 -13.85 3.77
CA LEU A 101 -2.96 -12.70 4.66
C LEU A 101 -1.89 -13.00 5.71
N GLU A 102 -0.85 -12.18 5.74
CA GLU A 102 0.20 -12.22 6.74
C GLU A 102 0.29 -10.85 7.41
N VAL A 103 0.12 -10.83 8.73
CA VAL A 103 0.19 -9.62 9.55
C VAL A 103 1.12 -9.91 10.70
N GLU A 104 2.21 -9.16 10.79
CA GLU A 104 3.24 -9.32 11.81
C GLU A 104 3.49 -8.01 12.54
N PHE A 105 3.60 -8.05 13.87
CA PHE A 105 3.95 -6.89 14.69
C PHE A 105 3.09 -5.64 14.39
N CYS A 106 1.78 -5.80 14.22
CA CYS A 106 0.85 -4.69 14.01
C CYS A 106 -0.13 -4.65 15.18
N ASP A 107 0.08 -3.72 16.11
CA ASP A 107 -0.62 -3.77 17.41
C ASP A 107 -2.09 -3.29 17.36
N SER A 108 -2.50 -2.56 16.31
CA SER A 108 -3.87 -2.03 16.17
C SER A 108 -4.82 -2.83 15.28
N LEU A 109 -4.38 -3.97 14.73
CA LEU A 109 -5.30 -4.89 14.02
C LEU A 109 -6.09 -5.71 15.05
N GLU A 110 -7.19 -5.13 15.54
CA GLU A 110 -8.25 -5.83 16.28
C GLU A 110 -9.28 -6.51 15.36
#